data_AF-A0A4Y2D526-F1
#
_entry.id   AF-A0A4Y2D526-F1
#
_cell.length_a   1.000
_cell.length_b   1.000
_cell.length_c   1.000
_cell.angle_alpha   90.00
_cell.angle_beta   90.00
_cell.angle_gamma   90.00
#
_symmetry.space_group_name_H-M   'P 1'
#
loop_
_entity.id
_entity.type
_entity.pdbx_description
1 polymer ?
#
loop_
_entity_poly.entity_id
_entity_poly.type
_entity_poly.pdbx_seq_one_letter_code
_entity_poly.pdbx_strand_id
1 'polypeptide(L)'
;MSNLSEVCDRIVNVQSLDVDYTQIFEEVINYLHEKLSSGDYQLDKKKPNVSTLDIYSEEQTQSAFRGIPHGTWKYLKNIFPDLKVKMGVIIHSHLDGEMEKFLVREIPLKTLEFQFENSSDSVIDISFLFPHLQICK
;
A
#
# COMPACT_ATOMS: atom_id res chain seq x y z
N MET A 1 -21.79 1.11 -5.52
CA MET A 1 -21.44 0.38 -4.27
C MET A 1 -21.40 -1.15 -4.45
N SER A 2 -22.14 -1.76 -5.39
CA SER A 2 -22.13 -3.23 -5.62
C SER A 2 -20.81 -3.82 -6.14
N ASN A 3 -19.94 -3.03 -6.77
CA ASN A 3 -18.70 -3.53 -7.38
C ASN A 3 -17.53 -3.65 -6.38
N LEU A 4 -17.48 -2.80 -5.35
CA LEU A 4 -16.37 -2.77 -4.37
C LEU A 4 -16.40 -3.98 -3.44
N SER A 5 -17.58 -4.42 -2.97
CA SER A 5 -17.67 -5.58 -2.07
C SER A 5 -17.24 -6.87 -2.78
N GLU A 6 -17.64 -7.06 -4.05
CA GLU A 6 -17.24 -8.23 -4.84
C GLU A 6 -15.73 -8.28 -5.07
N VAL A 7 -15.10 -7.12 -5.34
CA VAL A 7 -13.64 -7.01 -5.44
C VAL A 7 -12.97 -7.37 -4.12
N CYS A 8 -13.48 -6.87 -2.99
CA CYS A 8 -12.96 -7.21 -1.66
C CYS A 8 -13.04 -8.72 -1.38
N ASP A 9 -14.18 -9.33 -1.69
CA ASP A 9 -14.42 -10.78 -1.47
C ASP A 9 -13.44 -11.62 -2.28
N ARG A 10 -13.06 -11.15 -3.46
CA ARG A 10 -12.05 -11.82 -4.28
C ARG A 10 -10.64 -11.59 -3.73
N ILE A 11 -10.31 -10.37 -3.32
CA ILE A 11 -8.99 -10.03 -2.77
C ILE A 11 -8.66 -10.94 -1.60
N VAL A 12 -9.56 -11.12 -0.63
CA VAL A 12 -9.24 -11.95 0.56
C VAL A 12 -8.96 -13.43 0.25
N ASN A 13 -9.36 -13.89 -0.94
CA ASN A 13 -9.22 -15.28 -1.38
C ASN A 13 -8.02 -15.54 -2.32
N VAL A 14 -7.33 -14.50 -2.81
CA VAL A 14 -6.12 -14.68 -3.64
C VAL A 14 -4.87 -14.77 -2.77
N GLN A 15 -3.81 -15.38 -3.30
CA GLN A 15 -2.53 -15.50 -2.59
C GLN A 15 -1.63 -14.27 -2.79
N SER A 16 -1.64 -13.73 -4.00
CA SER A 16 -0.86 -12.57 -4.43
C SER A 16 -1.75 -11.63 -5.21
N LEU A 17 -1.56 -10.33 -5.01
CA LEU A 17 -2.24 -9.27 -5.73
C LEU A 17 -1.19 -8.31 -6.30
N ASP A 18 -1.29 -8.01 -7.59
CA ASP A 18 -0.46 -7.06 -8.31
C ASP A 18 -1.33 -5.88 -8.75
N VAL A 19 -0.98 -4.67 -8.32
CA VAL A 19 -1.82 -3.48 -8.45
C VAL A 19 -1.01 -2.21 -8.67
N ASP A 20 -1.57 -1.33 -9.50
CA ASP A 20 -1.14 0.06 -9.55
C ASP A 20 -1.63 0.83 -8.31
N TYR A 21 -0.73 1.59 -7.68
CA TYR A 21 -1.06 2.51 -6.61
C TYR A 21 -1.85 3.68 -7.19
N THR A 22 -3.16 3.57 -7.08
CA THR A 22 -4.14 4.52 -7.60
C THR A 22 -5.10 4.93 -6.51
N GLN A 23 -5.88 6.01 -6.73
CA GLN A 23 -6.96 6.38 -5.82
C GLN A 23 -7.97 5.23 -5.64
N ILE A 24 -8.23 4.45 -6.70
CA ILE A 24 -9.13 3.27 -6.62
C ILE A 24 -8.55 2.24 -5.65
N PHE A 25 -7.25 2.00 -5.69
CA PHE A 25 -6.59 1.10 -4.74
C PHE A 25 -6.72 1.62 -3.29
N GLU A 26 -6.51 2.92 -3.05
CA GLU A 26 -6.73 3.51 -1.71
C GLU A 26 -8.19 3.32 -1.25
N GLU A 27 -9.17 3.55 -2.13
CA GLU A 27 -10.59 3.36 -1.83
C GLU A 27 -10.92 1.90 -1.51
N VAL A 28 -10.37 0.94 -2.25
CA VAL A 28 -10.53 -0.50 -1.99
C VAL A 28 -9.95 -0.88 -0.63
N ILE A 29 -8.74 -0.43 -0.32
CA ILE A 29 -8.07 -0.75 0.95
C ILE A 29 -8.80 -0.11 2.14
N ASN A 30 -9.27 1.13 2.00
CA ASN A 30 -10.03 1.81 3.04
C ASN A 30 -11.40 1.14 3.25
N TYR A 31 -12.09 0.75 2.17
CA TYR A 31 -13.35 0.02 2.26
C TYR A 31 -13.16 -1.36 2.93
N LEU A 32 -12.09 -2.09 2.57
CA LEU A 32 -11.71 -3.34 3.24
C LEU A 32 -11.53 -3.10 4.74
N HIS A 33 -10.76 -2.08 5.11
CA HIS A 33 -10.55 -1.73 6.50
C HIS A 33 -11.86 -1.43 7.25
N GLU A 34 -12.75 -0.62 6.68
CA GLU A 34 -14.05 -0.30 7.29
C GLU A 34 -14.90 -1.56 7.49
N LYS A 35 -15.00 -2.41 6.47
CA LYS A 35 -15.76 -3.67 6.52
C LYS A 35 -15.22 -4.66 7.54
N LEU A 36 -13.90 -4.81 7.57
CA LEU A 36 -13.23 -5.69 8.52
C LEU A 36 -13.37 -5.15 9.95
N SER A 37 -13.32 -3.82 10.13
CA SER A 37 -13.46 -3.18 11.44
C SER A 37 -14.89 -3.18 11.97
N SER A 38 -15.91 -3.13 11.09
CA SER A 38 -17.32 -3.18 11.51
C SER A 38 -17.79 -4.57 11.93
N GLY A 39 -16.99 -5.61 11.65
CA GLY A 39 -17.38 -7.01 11.89
C GLY A 39 -18.43 -7.53 10.89
N ASP A 40 -18.86 -6.72 9.93
CA ASP A 40 -19.78 -7.12 8.86
C ASP A 40 -19.11 -8.07 7.86
N TYR A 41 -17.79 -8.07 7.83
CA TYR A 41 -17.02 -8.94 6.98
C TYR A 41 -16.78 -10.27 7.68
N GLN A 42 -17.73 -11.18 7.54
CA GLN A 42 -17.49 -12.59 7.82
C GLN A 42 -16.54 -13.08 6.74
N LEU A 43 -15.23 -12.98 6.99
CA LEU A 43 -14.27 -13.89 6.36
C LEU A 43 -14.87 -15.26 6.60
N ASP A 44 -15.41 -15.87 5.55
CA ASP A 44 -15.94 -17.23 5.61
C ASP A 44 -14.94 -18.09 6.38
N LYS A 45 -15.37 -19.19 7.00
CA LYS A 45 -14.50 -20.09 7.82
C LYS A 45 -13.17 -20.54 7.18
N LYS A 46 -12.88 -20.16 5.93
CA LYS A 46 -11.59 -20.21 5.25
C LYS A 46 -10.67 -19.09 5.76
N LYS A 47 -9.46 -19.48 6.15
CA LYS A 47 -8.41 -18.51 6.46
C LYS A 47 -8.19 -17.61 5.24
N PRO A 48 -8.12 -16.28 5.41
CA PRO A 48 -7.67 -15.39 4.35
C PRO A 48 -6.31 -15.85 3.81
N ASN A 49 -6.15 -15.80 2.48
CA ASN A 49 -4.98 -16.38 1.80
C ASN A 49 -3.97 -15.34 1.30
N VAL A 50 -4.30 -14.04 1.38
CA VAL A 50 -3.41 -13.00 0.86
C VAL A 50 -2.13 -12.99 1.66
N SER A 51 -1.02 -13.21 0.96
CA SER A 51 0.31 -13.27 1.54
C SER A 51 1.27 -12.29 0.86
N THR A 52 0.95 -11.82 -0.34
CA THR A 52 1.79 -10.87 -1.08
C THR A 52 0.95 -9.81 -1.77
N LEU A 53 1.37 -8.56 -1.61
CA LEU A 53 0.82 -7.41 -2.31
C LEU A 53 1.97 -6.70 -3.03
N ASP A 54 1.96 -6.79 -4.35
CA ASP A 54 2.92 -6.15 -5.23
C ASP A 54 2.26 -4.84 -5.73
N ILE A 55 2.89 -3.71 -5.40
CA ILE A 55 2.35 -2.36 -5.62
C ILE A 55 3.29 -1.62 -6.54
N TYR A 56 2.78 -1.06 -7.63
CA TYR A 56 3.55 -0.23 -8.55
C TYR A 56 2.99 1.19 -8.63
N SER A 57 3.84 2.22 -8.61
CA SER A 57 3.41 3.62 -8.79
C SER A 57 4.33 4.35 -9.76
N GLU A 58 3.72 4.93 -10.80
CA GLU A 58 4.37 5.83 -11.75
C GLU A 58 3.66 7.19 -11.74
N GLU A 59 4.46 8.25 -11.74
CA GLU A 59 4.16 9.51 -11.06
C GLU A 59 3.11 10.42 -11.69
N GLN A 60 2.55 10.12 -12.86
CA GLN A 60 1.78 11.11 -13.63
C GLN A 60 0.57 11.72 -12.87
N THR A 61 0.15 11.17 -11.73
CA THR A 61 -0.95 11.71 -10.89
C THR A 61 -0.76 11.62 -9.35
N GLN A 62 0.47 11.64 -8.83
CA GLN A 62 0.71 11.51 -7.36
C GLN A 62 0.14 12.63 -6.47
N SER A 63 -0.26 13.76 -7.04
CA SER A 63 -0.92 14.86 -6.31
C SER A 63 -2.34 14.54 -5.82
N ALA A 64 -2.97 13.45 -6.30
CA ALA A 64 -4.30 13.04 -5.90
C ALA A 64 -4.32 12.02 -4.73
N PHE A 65 -3.18 11.42 -4.39
CA PHE A 65 -3.10 10.35 -3.40
C PHE A 65 -3.07 10.91 -1.98
N ARG A 66 -3.90 10.34 -1.10
CA ARG A 66 -3.93 10.72 0.32
C ARG A 66 -3.04 9.84 1.17
N GLY A 67 -2.55 8.73 0.62
CA GLY A 67 -1.87 7.69 1.36
C GLY A 67 -2.87 6.79 2.08
N ILE A 68 -2.47 5.54 2.29
CA ILE A 68 -3.23 4.62 3.15
C ILE A 68 -2.97 5.00 4.62
N PRO A 69 -4.01 5.25 5.44
CA PRO A 69 -3.84 5.57 6.85
C PRO A 69 -3.03 4.50 7.60
N HIS A 70 -2.15 4.93 8.50
CA HIS A 70 -1.27 4.01 9.27
C HIS A 70 -2.05 2.89 9.99
N GLY A 71 -3.22 3.19 10.56
CA GLY A 71 -4.04 2.21 11.25
C GLY A 71 -4.51 1.07 10.34
N THR A 72 -4.71 1.35 9.05
CA THR A 72 -5.19 0.36 8.09
C THR A 72 -4.22 -0.80 7.94
N TRP A 73 -2.91 -0.54 7.86
CA TRP A 73 -1.90 -1.59 7.72
C TRP A 73 -1.81 -2.50 8.94
N LYS A 74 -1.95 -1.93 10.13
CA LYS A 74 -2.01 -2.71 11.37
C LYS A 74 -3.17 -3.70 11.37
N TYR A 75 -4.36 -3.23 10.97
CA TYR A 75 -5.53 -4.09 10.86
C TYR A 75 -5.34 -5.17 9.80
N LEU A 76 -4.82 -4.81 8.63
CA LEU A 76 -4.53 -5.78 7.57
C LEU A 76 -3.54 -6.85 8.03
N LYS A 77 -2.47 -6.49 8.75
CA LYS A 77 -1.51 -7.47 9.32
C LYS A 77 -2.15 -8.41 10.34
N ASN A 78 -3.13 -7.96 11.12
CA ASN A 78 -3.81 -8.84 12.07
C ASN A 78 -4.67 -9.90 11.37
N ILE A 79 -5.22 -9.56 10.21
CA ILE A 79 -6.11 -10.42 9.43
C ILE A 79 -5.31 -11.32 8.49
N PHE A 80 -4.28 -10.75 7.87
CA PHE A 80 -3.34 -11.38 6.95
C PHE A 80 -1.94 -11.38 7.60
N PRO A 81 -1.68 -12.25 8.59
CA PRO A 81 -0.40 -12.25 9.33
C PRO A 81 0.81 -12.54 8.46
N ASP A 82 0.62 -13.22 7.34
CA ASP A 82 1.67 -13.55 6.38
C ASP A 82 1.83 -12.51 5.26
N LEU A 83 1.05 -11.41 5.30
CA LEU A 83 1.07 -10.36 4.28
C LEU A 83 2.46 -9.71 4.18
N LYS A 84 2.98 -9.65 2.96
CA LYS A 84 4.20 -8.97 2.58
C LYS A 84 3.89 -7.97 1.48
N VAL A 85 4.35 -6.74 1.62
CA VAL A 85 4.22 -5.71 0.59
C VAL A 85 5.54 -5.58 -0.16
N LYS A 86 5.50 -5.69 -1.49
CA LYS A 86 6.60 -5.22 -2.34
C LYS A 86 6.14 -3.97 -3.05
N MET A 87 6.99 -2.96 -3.10
CA MET A 87 6.63 -1.65 -3.61
C MET A 87 7.63 -1.19 -4.64
N GLY A 88 7.17 -0.89 -5.85
CA GLY A 88 7.91 -0.23 -6.90
C GLY A 88 7.41 1.21 -7.05
N VAL A 89 8.29 2.19 -6.88
CA VAL A 89 7.93 3.61 -6.99
C VAL A 89 8.91 4.32 -7.91
N ILE A 90 8.36 5.01 -8.92
CA ILE A 90 9.08 5.96 -9.73
C ILE A 90 8.66 7.37 -9.31
N ILE A 91 9.64 8.22 -8.98
CA ILE A 91 9.45 9.61 -8.55
C ILE A 91 10.24 10.51 -9.51
N HIS A 92 9.58 11.49 -10.13
CA HIS A 92 10.18 12.53 -10.97
C HIS A 92 10.16 13.92 -10.30
N SER A 93 9.58 14.04 -9.09
CA SER A 93 9.37 15.28 -8.33
C SER A 93 10.12 15.30 -6.98
N HIS A 94 9.61 16.07 -5.99
CA HIS A 94 10.27 16.25 -4.70
C HIS A 94 10.06 15.04 -3.79
N LEU A 95 11.18 14.45 -3.40
CA LEU A 95 11.24 13.14 -2.81
C LEU A 95 10.74 13.09 -1.34
N ASP A 96 10.91 14.18 -0.61
CA ASP A 96 10.55 14.35 0.80
C ASP A 96 9.05 14.27 1.06
N GLY A 97 8.21 14.86 0.19
CA GLY A 97 6.75 14.84 0.36
C GLY A 97 6.07 13.56 -0.12
N GLU A 98 6.65 12.89 -1.13
CA GLU A 98 6.01 11.73 -1.76
C GLU A 98 6.23 10.44 -0.96
N MET A 99 7.40 10.26 -0.35
CA MET A 99 7.71 9.03 0.39
C MET A 99 6.85 8.84 1.64
N GLU A 100 6.31 9.92 2.23
CA GLU A 100 5.36 9.83 3.35
C GLU A 100 4.04 9.14 2.96
N LYS A 101 3.65 9.19 1.68
CA LYS A 101 2.42 8.56 1.19
C LYS A 101 2.59 7.05 1.00
N PHE A 102 3.80 6.62 0.64
CA PHE A 102 4.13 5.23 0.31
C PHE A 102 4.67 4.46 1.51
N LEU A 103 5.62 5.04 2.25
CA LEU A 103 6.33 4.42 3.37
C LEU A 103 5.72 4.83 4.71
N VAL A 104 4.54 4.29 4.96
CA VAL A 104 3.78 4.55 6.19
C VAL A 104 4.14 3.56 7.29
N ARG A 105 3.79 3.92 8.54
CA ARG A 105 4.02 3.06 9.71
C ARG A 105 3.27 1.72 9.58
N GLU A 106 3.86 0.65 10.11
CA GLU A 106 3.25 -0.69 10.22
C GLU A 106 2.92 -1.39 8.90
N ILE A 107 3.25 -0.79 7.75
CA ILE A 107 3.20 -1.51 6.47
C ILE A 107 4.20 -2.69 6.51
N PRO A 108 3.79 -3.92 6.16
CA PRO A 108 4.68 -5.08 6.18
C PRO A 108 5.57 -5.10 4.93
N LEU A 109 6.37 -4.04 4.77
CA LEU A 109 7.24 -3.85 3.62
C LEU A 109 8.34 -4.92 3.58
N LYS A 110 8.41 -5.64 2.47
CA LYS A 110 9.40 -6.66 2.21
C LYS A 110 10.49 -6.18 1.25
N THR A 111 10.09 -5.45 0.22
CA THR A 111 10.97 -4.92 -0.82
C THR A 111 10.52 -3.53 -1.21
N LEU A 112 11.47 -2.62 -1.40
CA LEU A 112 11.27 -1.32 -2.04
C LEU A 112 12.19 -1.25 -3.26
N GLU A 113 11.59 -1.15 -4.43
CA GLU A 113 12.24 -0.77 -5.68
C GLU A 113 11.96 0.72 -5.91
N PHE A 114 13.01 1.52 -5.94
CA PHE A 114 12.91 2.97 -5.98
C PHE A 114 13.71 3.50 -7.15
N GLN A 115 13.06 4.32 -7.97
CA GLN A 115 13.66 5.00 -9.11
C GLN A 115 13.36 6.49 -9.01
N PHE A 116 14.40 7.30 -9.09
CA PHE A 116 14.28 8.75 -9.11
C PHE A 116 14.70 9.29 -10.46
N GLU A 117 13.76 9.89 -11.17
CA GLU A 117 13.93 10.42 -12.51
C GLU A 117 13.67 11.93 -12.52
N ASN A 118 14.52 12.70 -11.86
CA ASN A 118 14.41 14.14 -11.92
C ASN A 118 15.07 14.68 -13.19
N SER A 119 14.37 15.60 -13.86
CA SER A 119 14.87 16.33 -15.03
C SER A 119 15.97 17.36 -14.69
N SER A 120 16.24 17.58 -13.41
CA SER A 120 17.32 18.43 -12.91
C SER A 120 18.49 17.62 -12.36
N ASP A 121 19.73 18.11 -12.53
CA ASP A 121 20.99 17.54 -11.99
C ASP A 121 21.10 17.62 -10.45
N SER A 122 19.98 17.54 -9.74
CA SER A 122 19.95 17.60 -8.29
C SER A 122 20.46 16.29 -7.69
N VAL A 123 21.44 16.41 -6.79
CA VAL A 123 21.92 15.28 -5.99
C VAL A 123 20.83 14.88 -5.02
N ILE A 124 20.41 13.62 -5.10
CA ILE A 124 19.47 13.03 -4.16
C ILE A 124 20.21 12.73 -2.87
N ASP A 125 19.80 13.34 -1.76
CA ASP A 125 20.13 12.78 -0.45
C ASP A 125 19.22 11.58 -0.24
N ILE A 126 19.76 10.37 -0.13
CA ILE A 126 18.98 9.14 0.14
C ILE A 126 18.73 8.92 1.64
N SER A 127 19.40 9.70 2.51
CA SER A 127 19.37 9.48 3.95
C SER A 127 18.00 9.72 4.56
N PHE A 128 17.19 10.58 3.94
CA PHE A 128 15.79 10.82 4.34
C PHE A 128 14.91 9.55 4.21
N LEU A 129 15.26 8.55 3.39
CA LEU A 129 14.50 7.29 3.30
C LEU A 129 14.59 6.48 4.58
N PHE A 130 15.73 6.53 5.28
CA PHE A 130 15.99 5.61 6.39
C PHE A 130 15.01 5.76 7.56
N PRO A 131 14.63 6.98 8.00
CA PRO A 131 13.56 7.15 8.98
C PRO A 131 12.24 6.49 8.56
N HIS A 132 11.84 6.63 7.29
CA HIS A 132 10.59 6.03 6.78
C HIS A 132 10.70 4.50 6.73
N LEU A 133 11.81 3.95 6.24
CA LEU A 133 12.03 2.50 6.22
C LEU A 133 12.04 1.89 7.64
N GLN A 134 12.53 2.63 8.63
CA GLN A 134 12.56 2.15 10.02
C GLN A 134 11.16 2.00 10.64
N ILE A 135 10.16 2.75 10.16
CA ILE A 135 8.78 2.68 10.67
C ILE A 135 7.90 1.64 9.94
N CYS A 136 8.34 1.15 8.78
CA CYS A 136 7.70 0.10 7.99
C CYS A 136 7.98 -1.32 8.54
N LYS A 137 7.51 -1.62 9.76
CA LYS A 137 7.74 -2.92 10.45
C LYS A 137 6.48 -3.76 10.60
#